data_AF-A0A7R9IFN3-F1
#
_entry.id   AF-A0A7R9IFN3-F1
#
_cell.length_a   1.000
_cell.length_b   1.000
_cell.length_c   1.000
_cell.angle_alpha   90.00
_cell.angle_beta   90.00
_cell.angle_gamma   90.00
#
_symmetry.space_group_name_H-M   'P 1'
#
loop_
_entity.id
_entity.type
_entity.pdbx_description
1 polymer ?
#
loop_
_entity_poly.entity_id
_entity_poly.type
_entity_poly.pdbx_seq_one_letter_code
_entity_poly.pdbx_strand_id
1 'polypeptide(L)'
;MPKSKLYITRPDVPEEGIAMLQDKFEIKMWSGKSPVPREELIKQVKGVDALFCYLTDKIDEQHMEHEDAGKEAIQNLNGSLIHGQAIKVEAATSRKGPLTPTTKVFVGNLTENTKAPEVRALFAKFGTVMECDIVRNYGFVHIESTDKVDEAIKELNGFVVDGQPMKVQISTSRVRQRPGMGDPEQCYRCGRGGHWSKECPRAG
;
A
#
# COMPACT_ATOMS: atom_id res chain seq x y z
N MET A 1 15.31 11.64 33.72
CA MET A 1 14.77 10.33 33.29
C MET A 1 15.61 9.83 32.13
N PRO A 2 15.84 8.52 31.97
CA PRO A 2 16.52 8.00 30.77
C PRO A 2 15.74 8.39 29.51
N LYS A 3 16.43 8.72 28.42
CA LYS A 3 15.80 9.01 27.13
C LYS A 3 15.19 7.72 26.57
N SER A 4 14.01 7.82 25.98
CA SER A 4 13.41 6.69 25.23
C SER A 4 14.30 6.32 24.03
N LYS A 5 14.35 5.04 23.69
CA LYS A 5 15.17 4.51 22.60
C LYS A 5 14.39 4.57 21.29
N LEU A 6 15.04 5.09 20.26
CA LEU A 6 14.51 5.17 18.89
C LEU A 6 15.42 4.39 17.95
N TYR A 7 14.84 3.51 17.14
CA TYR A 7 15.56 2.85 16.06
C TYR A 7 15.21 3.49 14.71
N ILE A 8 16.21 3.90 13.94
CA ILE A 8 16.04 4.43 12.58
C ILE A 8 16.46 3.35 11.57
N THR A 9 15.53 2.96 10.69
CA THR A 9 15.73 1.85 9.74
C THR A 9 16.58 2.21 8.52
N ARG A 10 16.97 3.47 8.37
CA ARG A 10 17.73 3.95 7.23
C ARG A 10 18.74 5.06 7.59
N PRO A 11 19.91 5.09 6.93
CA PRO A 11 20.94 6.10 7.19
C PRO A 11 20.73 7.42 6.40
N ASP A 12 19.79 7.48 5.47
CA ASP A 12 19.55 8.64 4.58
C ASP A 12 18.60 9.69 5.17
N VAL A 13 18.25 9.58 6.45
CA VAL A 13 17.50 10.63 7.16
C VAL A 13 18.36 11.89 7.22
N PRO A 14 17.84 13.06 6.80
CA PRO A 14 18.59 14.32 6.86
C PRO A 14 19.11 14.62 8.27
N GLU A 15 20.32 15.20 8.37
CA GLU A 15 20.97 15.50 9.66
C GLU A 15 20.10 16.37 10.57
N GLU A 16 19.35 17.30 10.00
CA GLU A 16 18.39 18.16 10.71
C GLU A 16 17.31 17.33 11.42
N GLY A 17 16.76 16.32 10.73
CA GLY A 17 15.78 15.39 11.30
C GLY A 17 16.39 14.52 12.40
N ILE A 18 17.63 14.05 12.18
CA ILE A 18 18.37 13.29 13.20
C ILE A 18 18.60 14.15 14.45
N ALA A 19 19.01 15.40 14.30
CA ALA A 19 19.25 16.32 15.42
C ALA A 19 17.97 16.56 16.24
N MET A 20 16.83 16.74 15.58
CA MET A 20 15.51 16.86 16.26
C MET A 20 15.16 15.61 17.07
N LEU A 21 15.50 14.42 16.56
CA LEU A 21 15.24 13.16 17.24
C LEU A 21 16.22 12.94 18.40
N GLN A 22 17.50 13.29 18.26
CA GLN A 22 18.54 13.09 19.28
C GLN A 22 18.30 13.94 20.53
N ASP A 23 17.65 15.09 20.39
CA ASP A 23 17.24 15.93 21.52
C ASP A 23 16.33 15.15 22.48
N LYS A 24 15.41 14.35 21.92
CA LYS A 24 14.35 13.65 22.67
C LYS A 24 14.64 12.17 22.95
N PHE A 25 15.39 11.52 22.07
CA PHE A 25 15.58 10.06 22.07
C PHE A 25 17.06 9.66 22.10
N GLU A 26 17.33 8.50 22.67
CA GLU A 26 18.58 7.77 22.45
C GLU A 26 18.46 7.03 21.11
N ILE A 27 19.26 7.44 20.11
CA ILE A 27 19.13 6.92 18.75
C ILE A 27 20.07 5.75 18.50
N LYS A 28 19.50 4.67 17.95
CA LYS A 28 20.23 3.61 17.26
C LYS A 28 19.86 3.63 15.78
N MET A 29 20.83 3.60 14.88
CA MET A 29 20.58 3.76 13.45
C MET A 29 21.19 2.61 12.64
N TRP A 30 20.47 2.17 11.62
CA TRP A 30 20.98 1.22 10.63
C TRP A 30 22.08 1.85 9.77
N SER A 31 23.20 1.14 9.59
CA SER A 31 24.35 1.62 8.81
C SER A 31 24.45 1.03 7.41
N GLY A 32 23.54 0.12 7.03
CA GLY A 32 23.56 -0.53 5.72
C GLY A 32 22.98 0.35 4.61
N LYS A 33 23.52 0.19 3.40
CA LYS A 33 23.07 0.92 2.18
C LYS A 33 21.72 0.42 1.63
N SER A 34 21.25 -0.73 2.10
CA SER A 34 20.01 -1.36 1.69
C SER A 34 19.04 -1.42 2.87
N PRO A 35 17.73 -1.63 2.62
CA PRO A 35 16.76 -1.87 3.68
C PRO A 35 17.22 -2.88 4.74
N VAL A 36 16.89 -2.61 6.01
CA VAL A 36 17.20 -3.56 7.10
C VAL A 36 16.59 -4.92 6.74
N PRO A 37 17.37 -6.00 6.68
CA PRO A 37 16.82 -7.33 6.48
C PRO A 37 15.81 -7.65 7.58
N ARG A 38 14.69 -8.29 7.24
CA ARG A 38 13.57 -8.51 8.17
C ARG A 38 14.00 -9.15 9.50
N GLU A 39 14.81 -10.21 9.44
CA GLU A 39 15.29 -10.90 10.65
C GLU A 39 16.12 -9.99 11.55
N GLU A 40 16.90 -9.10 10.94
CA GLU A 40 17.70 -8.13 11.68
C GLU A 40 16.82 -7.03 12.26
N LEU A 41 15.85 -6.54 11.49
CA LEU A 41 14.90 -5.54 11.96
C LEU A 41 14.16 -6.02 13.21
N ILE A 42 13.64 -7.25 13.20
CA ILE A 42 12.97 -7.87 14.36
C ILE A 42 13.88 -7.94 15.59
N LYS A 43 15.19 -8.16 15.41
CA LYS A 43 16.14 -8.15 16.54
C LYS A 43 16.38 -6.73 17.05
N GLN A 44 16.50 -5.77 16.14
CA GLN A 44 16.86 -4.39 16.46
C GLN A 44 15.73 -3.62 17.14
N VAL A 45 14.47 -3.92 16.79
CA VAL A 45 13.29 -3.26 17.39
C VAL A 45 12.95 -3.76 18.80
N LYS A 46 13.47 -4.91 19.22
CA LYS A 46 13.23 -5.43 20.57
C LYS A 46 13.80 -4.50 21.63
N GLY A 47 12.96 -4.10 22.58
CA GLY A 47 13.35 -3.17 23.65
C GLY A 47 13.66 -1.75 23.18
N VAL A 48 13.10 -1.35 22.04
CA VAL A 48 13.12 0.02 21.52
C VAL A 48 11.72 0.61 21.67
N ASP A 49 11.62 1.85 22.12
CA ASP A 49 10.34 2.51 22.42
C ASP A 49 9.67 3.10 21.17
N ALA A 50 10.45 3.39 20.12
CA ALA A 50 9.96 3.97 18.87
C ALA A 50 10.74 3.49 17.64
N LEU A 51 10.06 3.46 16.50
CA LEU A 51 10.64 3.11 15.20
C LEU A 51 10.46 4.27 14.21
N PHE A 52 11.55 4.76 13.62
CA PHE A 52 11.52 5.65 12.47
C PHE A 52 11.82 4.82 11.22
N CYS A 53 10.81 4.64 10.38
CA CYS A 53 10.88 3.79 9.19
C CYS A 53 10.33 4.49 7.96
N TYR A 54 10.66 3.97 6.78
CA TYR A 54 10.07 4.43 5.52
C TYR A 54 8.79 3.66 5.23
N LEU A 55 7.89 4.26 4.43
CA LEU A 55 6.64 3.61 4.00
C LEU A 55 6.87 2.26 3.28
N THR A 56 8.06 2.07 2.70
CA THR A 56 8.46 0.82 2.02
C THR A 56 8.93 -0.28 2.98
N ASP A 57 9.16 0.03 4.26
CA ASP A 57 9.52 -0.97 5.26
C ASP A 57 8.32 -1.86 5.58
N LYS A 58 8.55 -3.17 5.62
CA LYS A 58 7.51 -4.15 5.97
C LYS A 58 7.42 -4.29 7.48
N ILE A 59 6.68 -3.38 8.12
CA ILE A 59 6.42 -3.41 9.55
C ILE A 59 5.07 -4.12 9.79
N ASP A 60 5.09 -5.12 10.66
CA ASP A 60 3.93 -5.93 11.02
C ASP A 60 3.93 -6.25 12.52
N GLU A 61 2.99 -7.08 12.96
CA GLU A 61 2.84 -7.51 14.36
C GLU A 61 4.11 -8.08 14.99
N GLN A 62 5.04 -8.64 14.20
CA GLN A 62 6.28 -9.21 14.74
C GLN A 62 7.27 -8.14 15.19
N HIS A 63 7.02 -6.88 14.82
CA HIS A 63 7.83 -5.72 15.17
C HIS A 63 7.21 -4.92 16.33
N MET A 64 6.02 -5.31 16.79
CA MET A 64 5.25 -4.59 17.80
C MET A 64 5.14 -5.47 19.05
N GLU A 65 5.55 -4.94 20.21
CA GLU A 65 5.49 -5.69 21.48
C GLU A 65 4.12 -5.57 22.16
N HIS A 66 3.48 -4.40 22.06
CA HIS A 66 2.25 -4.08 22.80
C HIS A 66 1.18 -3.47 21.88
N GLU A 67 0.02 -4.14 21.81
CA GLU A 67 -1.13 -3.65 21.02
C GLU A 67 -1.68 -2.33 21.57
N ASP A 68 -1.59 -2.12 22.88
CA ASP A 68 -2.14 -0.94 23.56
C ASP A 68 -1.40 0.35 23.17
N ALA A 69 -0.09 0.29 22.93
CA ALA A 69 0.69 1.42 22.43
C ALA A 69 0.17 1.92 21.07
N GLY A 70 -0.26 0.99 20.21
CA GLY A 70 -0.88 1.33 18.92
C GLY A 70 -2.23 2.03 19.08
N LYS A 71 -3.07 1.55 20.02
CA LYS A 71 -4.39 2.15 20.32
C LYS A 71 -4.24 3.56 20.88
N GLU A 72 -3.31 3.75 21.82
CA GLU A 72 -3.01 5.04 22.42
C GLU A 72 -2.47 6.04 21.38
N ALA A 73 -1.56 5.60 20.50
CA ALA A 73 -1.06 6.43 19.41
C ALA A 73 -2.18 6.91 18.47
N ILE A 74 -3.12 6.03 18.11
CA ILE A 74 -4.29 6.40 17.30
C ILE A 74 -5.13 7.46 18.00
N GLN A 75 -5.44 7.26 19.29
CA GLN A 75 -6.25 8.21 20.07
C GLN A 75 -5.58 9.59 20.19
N ASN A 76 -4.26 9.62 20.38
CA ASN A 76 -3.52 10.86 20.64
C ASN A 76 -3.12 11.62 19.36
N LEU A 77 -2.89 10.91 18.25
CA LEU A 77 -2.35 11.51 17.03
C LEU A 77 -3.40 11.76 15.95
N ASN A 78 -4.52 11.04 15.95
CA ASN A 78 -5.56 11.25 14.96
C ASN A 78 -6.14 12.68 15.06
N GLY A 79 -6.13 13.41 13.95
CA GLY A 79 -6.55 14.80 13.87
C GLY A 79 -5.45 15.84 14.18
N SER A 80 -4.24 15.41 14.54
CA SER A 80 -3.12 16.32 14.80
C SER A 80 -2.73 17.13 13.55
N LEU A 81 -2.37 18.40 13.73
CA LEU A 81 -1.99 19.26 12.60
C LEU A 81 -0.50 19.10 12.26
N ILE A 82 -0.21 18.63 11.06
CA ILE A 82 1.14 18.62 10.47
C ILE A 82 1.12 19.54 9.25
N HIS A 83 1.95 20.59 9.26
CA HIS A 83 1.96 21.64 8.22
C HIS A 83 0.58 22.25 7.93
N GLY A 84 -0.25 22.40 8.97
CA GLY A 84 -1.62 22.94 8.86
C GLY A 84 -2.67 21.95 8.36
N GLN A 85 -2.29 20.70 8.09
CA GLN A 85 -3.22 19.64 7.68
C GLN A 85 -3.43 18.64 8.81
N ALA A 86 -4.68 18.31 9.11
CA ALA A 86 -5.02 17.28 10.10
C ALA A 86 -4.67 15.89 9.55
N ILE A 87 -3.82 15.15 10.25
CA ILE A 87 -3.47 13.78 9.86
C ILE A 87 -4.56 12.81 10.30
N LYS A 88 -4.82 11.79 9.47
CA LYS A 88 -5.68 10.68 9.82
C LYS A 88 -4.83 9.52 10.33
N VAL A 89 -5.06 9.07 11.55
CA VAL A 89 -4.35 7.93 12.16
C VAL A 89 -5.38 6.88 12.54
N GLU A 90 -5.23 5.67 12.00
CA GLU A 90 -6.12 4.53 12.24
C GLU A 90 -5.30 3.25 12.34
N ALA A 91 -5.87 2.21 12.96
CA ALA A 91 -5.23 0.91 13.01
C ALA A 91 -5.03 0.37 11.60
N ALA A 92 -3.82 -0.11 11.30
CA ALA A 92 -3.53 -0.75 10.03
C ALA A 92 -4.32 -2.06 9.92
N THR A 93 -5.42 -2.04 9.16
CA THR A 93 -6.25 -3.22 8.88
C THR A 93 -5.63 -4.13 7.81
N SER A 94 -4.60 -3.65 7.12
CA SER A 94 -3.88 -4.38 6.07
C SER A 94 -2.76 -5.23 6.67
N ARG A 95 -3.09 -6.43 7.15
CA ARG A 95 -2.06 -7.50 7.32
C ARG A 95 -1.83 -8.29 6.03
N LYS A 96 -2.80 -8.25 5.12
CA LYS A 96 -2.80 -8.75 3.75
C LYS A 96 -3.82 -7.84 3.04
N GLY A 97 -3.65 -7.48 1.75
CA GLY A 97 -4.84 -7.16 0.96
C GLY A 97 -5.89 -8.23 1.29
N PRO A 98 -7.15 -7.84 1.57
CA PRO A 98 -8.01 -8.60 2.46
C PRO A 98 -7.98 -10.10 2.11
N LEU A 99 -7.89 -10.96 3.13
CA LEU A 99 -7.99 -12.41 2.96
C LEU A 99 -9.30 -12.83 2.29
N THR A 100 -10.25 -11.90 2.15
CA THR A 100 -11.40 -12.04 1.27
C THR A 100 -10.89 -12.35 -0.14
N PRO A 101 -11.28 -13.48 -0.74
CA PRO A 101 -11.01 -13.71 -2.15
C PRO A 101 -11.49 -12.48 -2.92
N THR A 102 -10.67 -11.96 -3.82
CA THR A 102 -11.03 -10.84 -4.68
C THR A 102 -10.99 -11.29 -6.13
N THR A 103 -11.95 -10.84 -6.92
CA THR A 103 -11.93 -11.05 -8.36
C THR A 103 -11.27 -9.84 -9.02
N LYS A 104 -10.24 -10.10 -9.82
CA LYS A 104 -9.62 -9.06 -10.64
C LYS A 104 -10.42 -8.90 -11.92
N VAL A 105 -10.88 -7.69 -12.18
CA VAL A 105 -11.64 -7.31 -13.37
C VAL A 105 -10.77 -6.40 -14.23
N PHE A 106 -10.71 -6.69 -15.52
CA PHE A 106 -10.10 -5.82 -16.52
C PHE A 106 -11.14 -4.81 -17.00
N VAL A 107 -10.75 -3.54 -17.06
CA VAL A 107 -11.55 -2.44 -17.61
C VAL A 107 -10.76 -1.79 -18.74
N GLY A 108 -11.18 -1.96 -19.99
CA GLY A 108 -10.52 -1.41 -21.16
C GLY A 108 -11.37 -0.39 -21.89
N ASN A 109 -10.79 0.18 -22.95
CA ASN A 109 -11.42 1.23 -23.75
C ASN A 109 -11.80 2.47 -22.93
N LEU A 110 -10.91 2.83 -22.01
CA LEU A 110 -11.00 4.05 -21.21
C LEU A 110 -10.34 5.21 -21.95
N THR A 111 -10.84 6.42 -21.72
CA THR A 111 -10.22 7.65 -22.23
C THR A 111 -9.14 8.14 -21.26
N GLU A 112 -8.30 9.07 -21.69
CA GLU A 112 -7.30 9.72 -20.82
C GLU A 112 -7.95 10.58 -19.71
N ASN A 113 -9.21 10.96 -19.90
CA ASN A 113 -10.00 11.74 -18.94
C ASN A 113 -10.53 10.85 -17.81
N THR A 114 -10.81 9.58 -18.10
CA THR A 114 -11.39 8.66 -17.12
C THR A 114 -10.40 8.38 -15.98
N LYS A 115 -10.80 8.71 -14.74
CA LYS A 115 -9.94 8.53 -13.56
C LYS A 115 -10.39 7.36 -12.67
N ALA A 116 -9.45 6.84 -11.89
CA ALA A 116 -9.69 5.71 -10.99
C ALA A 116 -10.88 5.92 -10.02
N PRO A 117 -11.14 7.13 -9.46
CA PRO A 117 -12.31 7.36 -8.61
C PRO A 117 -13.65 7.14 -9.32
N GLU A 118 -13.77 7.47 -10.60
CA GLU A 118 -15.01 7.31 -11.38
C GLU A 118 -15.30 5.83 -11.65
N VAL A 119 -14.28 5.10 -12.13
CA VAL A 119 -14.38 3.65 -12.33
C VAL A 119 -14.69 2.97 -11.00
N ARG A 120 -14.01 3.36 -9.91
CA ARG A 120 -14.28 2.83 -8.57
C ARG A 120 -15.74 3.04 -8.15
N ALA A 121 -16.31 4.21 -8.39
CA ALA A 121 -17.70 4.52 -8.03
C ALA A 121 -18.71 3.64 -8.80
N LEU A 122 -18.43 3.30 -10.06
CA LEU A 122 -19.26 2.39 -10.84
C LEU A 122 -19.25 0.97 -10.28
N PHE A 123 -18.07 0.46 -9.94
CA PHE A 123 -17.93 -0.90 -9.39
C PHE A 123 -18.39 -1.03 -7.93
N ALA A 124 -18.43 0.07 -7.17
CA ALA A 124 -18.86 0.08 -5.77
C ALA A 124 -20.31 -0.39 -5.56
N LYS A 125 -21.16 -0.33 -6.59
CA LYS A 125 -22.54 -0.84 -6.56
C LYS A 125 -22.63 -2.36 -6.45
N PHE A 126 -21.62 -3.06 -6.95
CA PHE A 126 -21.61 -4.52 -7.05
C PHE A 126 -20.82 -5.18 -5.92
N GLY A 127 -20.05 -4.42 -5.16
CA GLY A 127 -19.28 -4.93 -4.03
C GLY A 127 -18.18 -3.97 -3.58
N THR A 128 -17.43 -4.38 -2.56
CA THR A 128 -16.33 -3.59 -2.00
C THR A 128 -15.16 -3.54 -2.99
N VAL A 129 -14.86 -2.34 -3.51
CA VAL A 129 -13.68 -2.14 -4.36
C VAL A 129 -12.43 -1.94 -3.50
N MET A 130 -11.55 -2.93 -3.55
CA MET A 130 -10.29 -2.99 -2.80
C MET A 130 -9.17 -2.18 -3.45
N GLU A 131 -9.07 -2.21 -4.77
CA GLU A 131 -8.06 -1.48 -5.54
C GLU A 131 -8.60 -1.15 -6.93
N CYS A 132 -8.22 0.01 -7.47
CA CYS A 132 -8.52 0.42 -8.83
C CYS A 132 -7.32 1.15 -9.40
N ASP A 133 -6.66 0.52 -10.37
CA ASP A 133 -5.49 1.06 -11.08
C ASP A 133 -5.87 1.35 -12.52
N ILE A 134 -5.59 2.56 -13.01
CA ILE A 134 -5.74 2.92 -14.43
C ILE A 134 -4.36 3.17 -15.03
N VAL A 135 -4.09 2.51 -16.15
CA VAL A 135 -2.88 2.63 -16.95
C VAL A 135 -3.29 2.98 -18.39
N ARG A 136 -3.14 4.25 -18.75
CA ARG A 136 -3.50 4.78 -20.08
C ARG A 136 -4.98 4.53 -20.37
N ASN A 137 -5.29 3.69 -21.37
CA ASN A 137 -6.62 3.41 -21.88
C ASN A 137 -7.26 2.13 -21.31
N TYR A 138 -6.68 1.57 -20.24
CA TYR A 138 -7.23 0.43 -19.54
C TYR A 138 -6.87 0.48 -18.05
N GLY A 139 -7.48 -0.37 -17.25
CA GLY A 139 -7.26 -0.48 -15.83
C GLY A 139 -7.65 -1.85 -15.28
N PHE A 140 -7.39 -2.03 -14.00
CA PHE A 140 -7.77 -3.21 -13.25
C PHE A 140 -8.48 -2.80 -11.98
N VAL A 141 -9.58 -3.48 -11.70
CA VAL A 141 -10.34 -3.33 -10.46
C VAL A 141 -10.24 -4.64 -9.70
N HIS A 142 -9.78 -4.58 -8.45
CA HIS A 142 -9.95 -5.70 -7.52
C HIS A 142 -11.21 -5.43 -6.71
N ILE A 143 -12.22 -6.26 -6.92
CA ILE A 143 -13.46 -6.25 -6.17
C ILE A 143 -13.51 -7.49 -5.27
N GLU A 144 -14.10 -7.37 -4.10
CA GLU A 144 -14.40 -8.52 -3.25
C GLU A 144 -15.17 -9.59 -4.06
N SER A 145 -14.70 -10.84 -4.00
CA SER A 145 -15.27 -11.97 -4.73
C SER A 145 -16.62 -12.29 -4.13
N THR A 146 -17.66 -11.81 -4.79
CA THR A 146 -19.07 -12.03 -4.47
C THR A 146 -19.77 -12.58 -5.71
N ASP A 147 -20.97 -13.14 -5.53
CA ASP A 147 -21.78 -13.65 -6.66
C ASP A 147 -22.20 -12.53 -7.65
N LYS A 148 -21.95 -11.27 -7.31
CA LYS A 148 -22.31 -10.08 -8.09
C LYS A 148 -21.26 -9.64 -9.11
N VAL A 149 -20.08 -10.27 -9.14
CA VAL A 149 -19.03 -9.86 -10.09
C VAL A 149 -19.46 -10.12 -11.53
N ASP A 150 -20.17 -11.22 -11.78
CA ASP A 150 -20.70 -11.53 -13.10
C ASP A 150 -21.79 -10.53 -13.52
N GLU A 151 -22.58 -10.02 -12.58
CA GLU A 151 -23.56 -8.96 -12.81
C GLU A 151 -22.86 -7.64 -13.16
N ALA A 152 -21.81 -7.28 -12.41
CA ALA A 152 -20.99 -6.09 -12.70
C ALA A 152 -20.42 -6.12 -14.11
N ILE A 153 -19.93 -7.29 -14.55
CA ILE A 153 -19.40 -7.47 -15.91
C ILE A 153 -20.51 -7.31 -16.94
N LYS A 154 -21.69 -7.91 -16.73
CA LYS A 154 -22.81 -7.81 -17.67
C LYS A 154 -23.34 -6.39 -17.80
N GLU A 155 -23.44 -5.65 -16.70
CA GLU A 155 -24.03 -4.31 -16.69
C GLU A 155 -23.02 -3.23 -17.14
N LEU A 156 -21.76 -3.33 -16.71
CA LEU A 156 -20.75 -2.32 -17.03
C LEU A 156 -20.07 -2.55 -18.37
N ASN A 157 -20.08 -3.78 -18.92
CA ASN A 157 -19.51 -4.00 -20.25
C ASN A 157 -20.38 -3.34 -21.33
N GLY A 158 -19.81 -2.34 -22.00
CA GLY A 158 -20.51 -1.48 -22.96
C GLY A 158 -21.05 -0.18 -22.35
N PHE A 159 -20.92 0.02 -21.03
CA PHE A 159 -21.33 1.26 -20.38
C PHE A 159 -20.49 2.45 -20.87
N VAL A 160 -21.15 3.55 -21.22
CA VAL A 160 -20.47 4.70 -21.82
C VAL A 160 -19.90 5.60 -20.73
N VAL A 161 -18.57 5.73 -20.69
CA VAL A 161 -17.83 6.68 -19.84
C VAL A 161 -17.03 7.60 -20.75
N ASP A 162 -17.15 8.92 -20.54
CA ASP A 162 -16.48 9.93 -21.36
C ASP A 162 -16.69 9.76 -22.87
N GLY A 163 -17.90 9.32 -23.26
CA GLY A 163 -18.27 9.11 -24.66
C GLY A 163 -17.70 7.83 -25.29
N GLN A 164 -17.01 6.97 -24.53
CA GLN A 164 -16.54 5.66 -25.00
C GLN A 164 -17.19 4.49 -24.24
N PRO A 165 -17.64 3.42 -24.92
CA PRO A 165 -18.16 2.23 -24.26
C PRO A 165 -17.01 1.46 -23.62
N MET A 166 -16.99 1.35 -22.29
CA MET A 166 -15.95 0.60 -21.61
C MET A 166 -16.07 -0.91 -21.89
N LYS A 167 -14.93 -1.60 -21.88
CA LYS A 167 -14.87 -3.05 -21.99
C LYS A 167 -14.57 -3.68 -20.64
N VAL A 168 -15.50 -4.46 -20.09
CA VAL A 168 -15.35 -5.07 -18.76
C VAL A 168 -15.34 -6.59 -18.87
N GLN A 169 -14.31 -7.24 -18.33
CA GLN A 169 -14.12 -8.71 -18.39
C GLN A 169 -13.36 -9.23 -17.16
N ILE A 170 -13.51 -10.52 -16.83
CA ILE A 170 -12.62 -11.17 -15.86
C ILE A 170 -11.17 -11.04 -16.34
N SER A 171 -10.29 -10.56 -15.47
CA SER A 171 -8.89 -10.39 -15.81
C SER A 171 -8.19 -11.75 -15.93
N THR A 172 -7.61 -12.00 -17.10
CA THR A 172 -6.73 -13.15 -17.35
C THR A 172 -5.27 -12.90 -16.96
N SER A 173 -4.93 -11.68 -16.52
CA SER A 173 -3.56 -11.27 -16.20
C SER A 173 -2.99 -11.98 -14.96
N ARG A 174 -1.94 -12.78 -15.15
CA ARG A 174 -1.23 -13.49 -14.07
C ARG A 174 -0.25 -12.64 -13.26
N VAL A 175 -0.08 -11.35 -13.60
CA VAL A 175 1.00 -10.51 -13.06
C VAL A 175 0.76 -10.09 -11.61
N ARG A 176 -0.46 -9.62 -11.28
CA ARG A 176 -0.91 -9.36 -9.91
C ARG A 176 -2.33 -9.88 -9.75
N GLN A 177 -2.54 -10.77 -8.80
CA GLN A 177 -3.82 -11.43 -8.52
C GLN A 177 -4.44 -10.99 -7.19
N ARG A 178 -3.71 -10.18 -6.41
CA ARG A 178 -4.15 -9.68 -5.12
C ARG A 178 -4.08 -8.15 -5.10
N PRO A 179 -5.01 -7.49 -4.37
CA PRO A 179 -4.97 -6.05 -4.19
C PRO A 179 -3.72 -5.59 -3.44
N GLY A 180 -3.18 -4.43 -3.81
CA GLY A 180 -2.12 -3.74 -3.09
C GLY A 180 -1.04 -3.20 -4.03
N MET A 181 -0.59 -1.96 -3.76
CA MET A 181 0.31 -1.21 -4.65
C MET A 181 1.63 -1.93 -4.95
N GLY A 182 2.09 -2.84 -4.09
CA GLY A 182 3.49 -3.23 -4.11
C GLY A 182 4.39 -1.99 -4.00
N ASP A 183 5.67 -2.17 -4.29
CA ASP A 183 6.60 -1.05 -4.40
C ASP A 183 6.59 -0.53 -5.85
N PRO A 184 6.37 0.79 -6.09
CA PRO A 184 6.40 1.38 -7.43
C PRO A 184 7.70 1.11 -8.21
N GLU A 185 8.82 0.84 -7.52
CA GLU A 185 10.11 0.52 -8.14
C GLU A 185 10.31 -0.97 -8.43
N GLN A 186 9.36 -1.83 -8.04
CA GLN A 186 9.48 -3.28 -8.21
C GLN A 186 8.65 -3.80 -9.38
N CYS A 187 9.22 -4.76 -10.10
CA CYS A 187 8.54 -5.49 -11.15
C CYS A 187 7.28 -6.17 -10.61
N TYR A 188 6.10 -5.76 -11.07
CA TYR A 188 4.82 -6.36 -10.65
C TYR A 188 4.70 -7.87 -10.91
N ARG A 189 5.52 -8.47 -11.79
CA ARG A 189 5.52 -9.92 -12.05
C ARG A 189 6.37 -10.72 -11.08
N CYS A 190 7.52 -10.19 -10.64
CA CYS A 190 8.48 -10.96 -9.83
C CYS A 190 8.90 -10.32 -8.50
N GLY A 191 8.45 -9.10 -8.22
CA GLY A 191 8.78 -8.36 -7.00
C GLY A 191 10.24 -7.92 -6.87
N ARG A 192 11.03 -7.98 -7.95
CA ARG A 192 12.41 -7.48 -7.96
C ARG A 192 12.48 -6.10 -8.62
N GLY A 193 13.30 -5.20 -8.08
CA GLY A 193 13.57 -3.90 -8.69
C GLY A 193 14.40 -3.99 -9.98
N GLY A 194 14.55 -2.85 -10.64
CA GLY A 194 15.46 -2.67 -11.78
C GLY A 194 14.91 -3.10 -13.16
N HIS A 195 13.63 -3.48 -13.26
CA HIS A 195 12.97 -3.76 -14.55
C HIS A 195 11.45 -3.69 -14.42
N TRP A 196 10.76 -3.42 -15.53
CA TRP A 196 9.29 -3.43 -15.57
C TRP A 196 8.72 -4.82 -15.88
N SER A 197 7.42 -5.03 -15.60
CA SER A 197 6.76 -6.34 -15.84
C SER A 197 6.81 -6.84 -17.28
N LYS A 198 6.98 -5.92 -18.26
CA LYS A 198 7.19 -6.23 -19.68
C LYS A 198 8.58 -6.79 -19.97
N GLU A 199 9.57 -6.41 -19.16
CA GLU A 199 10.98 -6.82 -19.28
C GLU A 199 11.31 -7.94 -18.28
N CYS A 200 10.30 -8.52 -17.64
CA CYS A 200 10.52 -9.49 -16.60
C CYS A 200 11.08 -10.80 -17.18
N PRO A 201 12.22 -11.30 -16.70
CA PRO A 201 12.80 -12.56 -17.17
C PRO A 201 11.95 -13.79 -16.82
N ARG A 202 10.91 -13.62 -15.98
CA ARG A 202 9.89 -14.65 -15.68
C ARG A 202 8.65 -14.55 -16.57
N ALA A 203 8.71 -13.82 -17.70
CA ALA A 203 7.56 -13.58 -18.55
C ALA A 203 7.17 -14.75 -19.48
N GLY A 204 7.86 -15.89 -19.39
CA GLY A 204 7.52 -17.14 -20.08
C GLY A 204 6.11 -17.62 -19.82
#